data_AF-A0A2V8LSN1-F1
#
_entry.id   AF-A0A2V8LSN1-F1
#
_cell.length_a   1.000
_cell.length_b   1.000
_cell.length_c   1.000
_cell.angle_alpha   90.00
_cell.angle_beta   90.00
_cell.angle_gamma   90.00
#
_symmetry.space_group_name_H-M   'P 1'
#
loop_
_entity.id
_entity.type
_entity.pdbx_description
1 polymer ?
#
loop_
_entity_poly.entity_id
_entity_poly.type
_entity_poly.pdbx_seq_one_letter_code
_entity_poly.pdbx_strand_id
1 'polypeptide(L)' 'MKNIAVTHIENRRLFESATGTVKLEDWERQHLHLCEVCQSVFCVFLRQPVSNPKPARAAKKKEPVA' A
#
# COMPACT_ATOMS: atom_id res chain seq x y z
N MET A 1 -20.93 7.42 28.04
CA MET A 1 -20.53 7.73 26.65
C MET A 1 -19.67 6.58 26.18
N LYS A 2 -20.12 5.79 25.20
CA LYS A 2 -19.30 4.70 24.67
C LYS A 2 -18.19 5.34 23.83
N ASN A 3 -16.93 5.21 24.27
CA ASN A 3 -15.78 5.47 23.41
C ASN A 3 -15.83 4.41 22.30
N ILE A 4 -16.58 4.69 21.25
CA ILE A 4 -16.50 3.95 20.00
C ILE A 4 -15.13 4.32 19.47
N ALA A 5 -14.13 3.47 19.75
CA ALA A 5 -12.87 3.54 19.05
C ALA A 5 -13.21 3.53 17.56
N VAL A 6 -12.98 4.65 16.88
CA VAL A 6 -13.15 4.73 15.43
C VAL A 6 -12.11 3.79 14.85
N THR A 7 -12.53 2.59 14.46
CA THR A 7 -11.63 1.59 13.88
C THR A 7 -11.22 2.07 12.50
N HIS A 8 -9.99 2.55 12.38
CA HIS A 8 -9.36 2.90 11.11
C HIS A 8 -8.79 1.66 10.43
N ILE A 9 -8.66 1.73 9.10
CA ILE A 9 -7.93 0.72 8.33
C ILE A 9 -6.45 0.84 8.66
N GLU A 10 -5.77 -0.30 8.82
CA GLU A 10 -4.33 -0.32 9.07
C GLU A 10 -3.56 0.34 7.92
N ASN A 11 -2.60 1.22 8.24
CA ASN A 11 -1.79 1.92 7.25
C ASN A 11 -1.08 0.96 6.29
N ARG A 12 -0.63 -0.20 6.77
CA ARG A 12 -0.02 -1.23 5.94
C ARG A 12 -0.98 -1.71 4.85
N ARG A 13 -2.24 -1.95 5.22
CA ARG A 13 -3.27 -2.43 4.30
C ARG A 13 -3.68 -1.36 3.28
N LEU A 14 -3.74 -0.09 3.71
CA LEU A 14 -3.89 1.04 2.80
C LEU A 14 -2.72 1.15 1.80
N PHE A 15 -1.48 0.95 2.27
CA PHE A 15 -0.29 0.99 1.41
C PHE A 15 -0.29 -0.17 0.40
N GLU A 16 -0.48 -1.41 0.84
CA GLU A 16 -0.54 -2.59 -0.03
C GLU A 16 -1.66 -2.48 -1.07
N SER A 17 -2.77 -1.81 -0.72
CA SER A 17 -3.83 -1.53 -1.69
C SER A 17 -3.46 -0.42 -2.67
N ALA A 18 -2.80 0.65 -2.21
CA ALA A 18 -2.32 1.73 -3.06
C ALA A 18 -1.26 1.25 -4.07
N THR A 19 -0.45 0.26 -3.71
CA THR A 19 0.52 -0.41 -4.61
C THR A 19 -0.11 -1.48 -5.51
N GLY A 20 -1.42 -1.72 -5.40
CA GLY A 20 -2.14 -2.74 -6.16
C GLY A 20 -1.85 -4.18 -5.74
N THR A 21 -1.18 -4.39 -4.59
CA THR A 21 -0.84 -5.72 -4.06
C THR A 21 -2.05 -6.40 -3.43
N VAL A 22 -2.91 -5.64 -2.74
CA VAL A 22 -4.08 -6.17 -2.04
C VAL A 22 -5.34 -5.41 -2.45
N LYS A 23 -6.46 -6.13 -2.58
CA LYS A 23 -7.78 -5.53 -2.75
C LYS A 23 -8.44 -5.37 -1.38
N LEU A 24 -8.88 -4.15 -1.06
CA LEU A 24 -9.65 -3.88 0.15
C LEU A 24 -10.98 -4.65 0.16
N GLU A 25 -11.41 -5.10 1.33
CA GLU A 25 -12.75 -5.67 1.56
C GLU A 25 -13.83 -4.59 1.39
N ASP A 26 -15.09 -5.00 1.27
CA ASP A 26 -16.17 -4.05 0.97
C ASP A 26 -16.40 -3.08 2.15
N TRP A 27 -16.26 -3.53 3.40
CA TRP A 27 -16.34 -2.67 4.57
C TRP A 27 -15.18 -1.65 4.62
N GLU A 28 -13.98 -2.05 4.21
CA GLU A 28 -12.80 -1.18 4.15
C GLU A 28 -12.97 -0.13 3.07
N ARG A 29 -13.47 -0.51 1.89
CA ARG A 29 -13.75 0.45 0.82
C ARG A 29 -14.81 1.46 1.27
N GLN A 30 -15.89 0.99 1.89
CA GLN A 30 -16.92 1.88 2.42
C GLN A 30 -16.35 2.82 3.49
N HIS A 31 -15.55 2.30 4.43
CA HIS A 31 -14.90 3.12 5.45
C HIS A 31 -13.94 4.15 4.83
N LEU A 32 -13.14 3.76 3.83
CA LEU A 32 -12.20 4.64 3.14
C LEU A 32 -12.91 5.82 2.46
N HIS A 33 -14.12 5.62 1.95
CA HIS A 33 -14.93 6.69 1.35
C HIS A 33 -15.58 7.63 2.37
N LEU A 34 -15.77 7.18 3.61
CA LEU A 34 -16.46 7.94 4.66
C LEU A 34 -15.50 8.53 5.71
N CYS A 35 -14.27 8.02 5.78
CA CYS A 35 -13.27 8.44 6.77
C CYS A 35 -12.20 9.30 6.11
N GLU A 36 -12.23 10.61 6.39
CA GLU A 36 -11.26 11.58 5.88
C GLU A 36 -9.81 11.23 6.22
N VAL A 37 -9.58 10.63 7.40
CA VAL A 37 -8.25 10.21 7.85
C VAL A 37 -7.71 9.09 6.96
N CYS A 38 -8.49 8.01 6.79
CA CYS A 38 -8.08 6.89 5.93
C CYS A 38 -7.94 7.34 4.47
N GLN A 39 -8.84 8.21 3.99
CA GLN A 39 -8.78 8.76 2.64
C GLN A 39 -7.50 9.58 2.42
N SER A 40 -7.16 10.46 3.36
CA SER A 40 -5.96 11.30 3.27
C SER A 40 -4.69 10.45 3.23
N VAL A 41 -4.58 9.47 4.13
CA VAL A 41 -3.43 8.55 4.17
C VAL A 41 -3.32 7.75 2.87
N PHE A 42 -4.44 7.22 2.36
CA PHE A 42 -4.47 6.49 1.09
C PHE A 42 -4.05 7.38 -0.10
N CYS A 43 -4.52 8.63 -0.15
CA CYS A 43 -4.09 9.59 -1.16
C CYS A 43 -2.59 9.90 -1.11
N VAL A 44 -1.98 9.95 0.08
CA VAL A 44 -0.53 10.10 0.21
C VAL A 44 0.19 8.89 -0.40
N PHE A 45 -0.25 7.66 -0.10
CA PHE A 45 0.35 6.46 -0.66
C PHE A 45 0.23 6.38 -2.19
N LEU A 46 -0.91 6.80 -2.76
CA LEU A 46 -1.08 6.88 -4.22
C LEU A 46 -0.16 7.91 -4.90
N ARG A 47 0.20 8.98 -4.19
CA ARG A 47 1.06 10.06 -4.71
C ARG A 47 2.53 9.84 -4.43
N GLN A 48 2.87 8.95 -3.50
CA GLN A 48 4.26 8.61 -3.26
C GLN A 48 4.79 7.84 -4.47
N PRO A 49 5.87 8.29 -5.11
CA PRO A 49 6.57 7.47 -6.08
C PRO A 49 7.11 6.28 -5.31
N VAL A 50 6.41 5.14 -5.41
CA VAL A 50 7.03 3.87 -5.05
C VAL A 50 8.20 3.72 -5.98
N SER A 51 9.39 3.98 -5.45
CA SER A 51 10.64 3.68 -6.12
C SER A 51 10.58 2.19 -6.42
N ASN A 52 10.12 1.85 -7.63
CA ASN A 52 10.16 0.50 -8.13
C ASN A 52 11.63 0.13 -8.01
N PRO A 53 12.04 -0.79 -7.10
CA PRO A 53 13.40 -1.24 -7.09
C PRO A 53 13.58 -1.84 -8.48
N LYS A 54 14.33 -1.11 -9.32
CA LYS A 54 14.67 -1.48 -10.69
C LYS A 54 14.91 -2.99 -10.64
N PRO A 55 14.14 -3.83 -11.37
CA PRO A 55 14.28 -5.27 -11.25
C PRO A 55 15.76 -5.54 -11.39
N ALA A 56 16.38 -6.04 -10.30
CA ALA A 56 17.81 -6.19 -10.19
C ALA A 56 18.23 -6.90 -11.45
N ARG A 57 18.85 -6.15 -12.37
CA ARG A 57 19.18 -6.61 -13.71
C ARG A 57 19.94 -7.89 -13.45
N ALA A 58 19.36 -9.02 -13.86
CA ALA A 58 19.93 -10.33 -13.61
C ALA A 58 21.41 -10.25 -13.94
N ALA A 59 22.25 -10.23 -12.90
CA ALA A 59 23.68 -10.25 -13.05
C ALA A 59 23.97 -11.66 -13.56
N LYS A 60 23.90 -11.83 -14.89
CA LYS A 60 24.57 -12.91 -15.59
C LYS A 60 26.06 -12.71 -15.28
N LYS A 61 26.51 -13.22 -14.13
CA LYS A 61 27.91 -13.57 -13.95
C LYS A 61 28.17 -14.63 -15.01
N LYS A 62 28.78 -14.20 -16.13
CA LYS A 62 29.42 -15.14 -17.04
C LYS A 62 30.52 -15.82 -16.22
N GLU A 63 30.45 -17.14 -16.11
CA GLU A 63 31.59 -17.95 -15.73
C GLU A 63 32.79 -17.56 -16.61
N PRO A 64 33.98 -17.30 -16.04
CA PRO A 64 35.20 -17.37 -16.82
C PRO A 64 35.55 -18.85 -17.00
N VAL A 65 35.32 -19.35 -18.21
CA VAL A 65 36.13 -20.43 -18.78
C VAL A 65 37.43 -19.79 -19.27
N ALA A 66 38.53 -20.08 -18.57
CA ALA A 66 39.89 -20.32 -19.06
C ALA A 66 40.84 -20.41 -17.85
#